data_AF-A0A6P1FA77-F1
#
_entry.id   AF-A0A6P1FA77-F1
#
_cell.length_a   1.000
_cell.length_b   1.000
_cell.length_c   1.000
_cell.angle_alpha   90.00
_cell.angle_beta   90.00
_cell.angle_gamma   90.00
#
_symmetry.space_group_name_H-M   'P 1'
#
loop_
_entity.id
_entity.type
_entity.pdbx_description
1 polymer ?
#
loop_
_entity_poly.entity_id
_entity_poly.type
_entity_poly.pdbx_seq_one_letter_code
_entity_poly.pdbx_strand_id
1 'polypeptide(L)'
;MTTTSATATRGGARVHVQRFGTFLSGMVMPNIAAFIAWGLITSLFIAAGWLPNGILGGFGDAAQIGWEGARTTLAAGEDGATFQQYIGLVGPMITYLLPLLIANTGGRMVYGARGGVVASIATMGVIVGATIPMFLGAMIVGPLAAWLMKKVDSIWDGKIKPGFEMLVNNFSAGILGMLLSLGAFFGIAPIISFLTKVLGDGVDLLVNAGLLPLTSIFIEPAKILFLNNAINQGVLTPLGTVMAQETGKSYLFLLEANPGPGMGVLLAFAIFGVGIARGSAPGAALIHFVGGIHEIYFPYVLMKPALVAAVILGGMTGVATNVAFDSGLVAPASPGSIIAVLLQTSRDSYLGVILSVLLSMAVSFAVASFIIRGSRKRDLEAMEAGDDKLAAAVAANASNKGKDSSVGSLLNQSGAPAQDGASATATATQVRNIVFACDAGMGSSAMGASVLRNKMKKAGFEDVSVTNKAIAALEDDVDLVITQAELTERARQRTPGAIHVSVDNFMNSPKYDEVVSLVAEQHGK
;
A
#
# COMPACT_ATOMS: atom_id res chain seq x y z
N MET A 1 -23.78 -9.89 -43.33
CA MET A 1 -23.91 -9.66 -41.87
C MET A 1 -23.19 -10.80 -41.16
N THR A 2 -21.95 -10.56 -40.72
CA THR A 2 -21.20 -11.50 -39.88
C THR A 2 -21.34 -11.03 -38.44
N THR A 3 -22.21 -11.71 -37.70
CA THR A 3 -22.38 -11.51 -36.26
C THR A 3 -21.17 -12.09 -35.55
N THR A 4 -20.26 -11.24 -35.10
CA THR A 4 -19.16 -11.60 -34.20
C THR A 4 -19.75 -11.98 -32.85
N SER A 5 -19.64 -13.24 -32.48
CA SER A 5 -20.01 -13.75 -31.16
C SER A 5 -19.11 -13.08 -30.11
N ALA A 6 -19.71 -12.33 -29.18
CA ALA A 6 -19.01 -11.78 -28.05
C ALA A 6 -18.45 -12.92 -27.18
N THR A 7 -17.14 -12.94 -27.00
CA THR A 7 -16.45 -13.92 -26.16
C THR A 7 -16.89 -13.75 -24.70
N ALA A 8 -17.44 -14.80 -24.10
CA ALA A 8 -17.91 -14.80 -22.73
C ALA A 8 -16.80 -14.45 -21.72
N THR A 9 -17.07 -13.50 -20.83
CA THR A 9 -16.21 -13.02 -19.74
C THR A 9 -15.96 -14.12 -18.71
N ARG A 10 -14.78 -14.74 -18.73
CA ARG A 10 -14.27 -15.62 -17.66
C ARG A 10 -13.83 -14.81 -16.42
N GLY A 11 -14.76 -14.09 -15.80
CA GLY A 11 -14.46 -13.07 -14.76
C GLY A 11 -14.92 -13.37 -13.33
N GLY A 12 -15.42 -14.56 -13.00
CA GLY A 12 -16.05 -14.82 -11.69
C GLY A 12 -15.06 -14.81 -10.52
N ALA A 13 -14.32 -15.90 -10.32
CA ALA A 13 -13.50 -16.11 -9.12
C ALA A 13 -12.37 -15.07 -8.95
N ARG A 14 -11.69 -14.73 -10.05
CA ARG A 14 -10.58 -13.76 -10.05
C ARG A 14 -11.00 -12.39 -9.53
N VAL A 15 -12.13 -11.87 -10.00
CA VAL A 15 -12.65 -10.55 -9.60
C VAL A 15 -13.03 -10.54 -8.12
N HIS A 16 -13.53 -11.66 -7.58
CA HIS A 16 -13.83 -11.78 -6.15
C HIS A 16 -12.56 -11.75 -5.30
N VAL A 17 -11.52 -12.50 -5.68
CA VAL A 17 -10.23 -12.50 -4.98
C VAL A 17 -9.58 -11.11 -5.04
N GLN A 18 -9.66 -10.42 -6.19
CA GLN A 18 -9.16 -9.06 -6.34
C GLN A 18 -9.92 -8.07 -5.46
N ARG A 19 -11.26 -8.09 -5.48
CA ARG A 19 -12.09 -7.23 -4.60
C ARG A 19 -11.78 -7.48 -3.12
N PHE A 20 -11.60 -8.74 -2.74
CA PHE A 20 -11.20 -9.11 -1.39
C PHE A 20 -9.82 -8.55 -1.04
N GLY A 21 -8.82 -8.71 -1.92
CA GLY A 21 -7.49 -8.12 -1.73
C GLY A 21 -7.50 -6.60 -1.66
N THR A 22 -8.29 -5.92 -2.50
CA THR A 22 -8.47 -4.46 -2.44
C THR A 22 -9.12 -4.03 -1.13
N PHE A 23 -10.10 -4.80 -0.63
CA PHE A 23 -10.73 -4.52 0.65
C PHE A 23 -9.72 -4.65 1.81
N LEU A 24 -8.95 -5.74 1.88
CA LEU A 24 -7.90 -5.92 2.89
C LEU A 24 -6.83 -4.82 2.81
N SER A 25 -6.38 -4.48 1.60
CA SER A 25 -5.44 -3.38 1.39
C SER A 25 -6.02 -2.05 1.87
N GLY A 26 -7.31 -1.78 1.62
CA GLY A 26 -8.01 -0.59 2.10
C GLY A 26 -8.05 -0.49 3.63
N MET A 27 -7.95 -1.61 4.35
CA MET A 27 -7.86 -1.62 5.81
C MET A 27 -6.45 -1.29 6.32
N VAL A 28 -5.41 -1.61 5.56
CA VAL A 28 -4.00 -1.44 5.98
C VAL A 28 -3.37 -0.15 5.45
N MET A 29 -3.61 0.20 4.18
CA MET A 29 -2.96 1.34 3.51
C MET A 29 -3.10 2.67 4.26
N PRO A 30 -4.29 3.07 4.76
CA PRO A 30 -4.44 4.30 5.54
C PRO A 30 -3.61 4.32 6.82
N ASN A 31 -3.16 3.15 7.29
CA ASN A 31 -2.42 2.96 8.53
C ASN A 31 -0.92 2.72 8.31
N ILE A 32 -0.41 2.79 7.06
CA ILE A 32 1.01 2.53 6.75
C ILE A 32 1.96 3.38 7.59
N ALA A 33 1.60 4.64 7.88
CA ALA A 33 2.40 5.52 8.74
C ALA A 33 2.63 4.92 10.14
N ALA A 34 1.65 4.21 10.69
CA ALA A 34 1.79 3.54 11.99
C ALA A 34 2.72 2.32 11.91
N PHE A 35 2.66 1.55 10.81
CA PHE A 35 3.60 0.44 10.56
C PHE A 35 5.04 0.95 10.38
N ILE A 36 5.22 2.04 9.64
CA ILE A 36 6.54 2.68 9.46
C ILE A 36 7.08 3.17 10.81
N ALA A 37 6.26 3.90 11.58
CA ALA A 37 6.66 4.39 12.89
C ALA A 37 7.04 3.24 13.83
N TRP A 38 6.21 2.20 13.90
CA TRP A 38 6.50 0.99 14.67
C TRP A 38 7.81 0.33 14.21
N GLY A 39 7.99 0.16 12.90
CA GLY A 39 9.19 -0.44 12.32
C GLY A 39 10.46 0.34 12.64
N LEU A 40 10.43 1.67 12.54
CA LEU A 40 11.56 2.54 12.93
C LEU A 40 11.86 2.47 14.42
N ILE A 41 10.84 2.48 15.27
CA ILE A 41 11.02 2.32 16.73
C ILE A 41 11.64 0.96 17.04
N THR A 42 11.19 -0.09 16.34
CA THR A 42 11.70 -1.45 16.50
C THR A 42 13.16 -1.54 16.05
N SER A 43 13.47 -1.07 14.84
CA SER A 43 14.83 -1.12 14.30
C SER A 43 15.81 -0.25 15.10
N LEU A 44 15.33 0.85 15.71
CA LEU A 44 16.16 1.69 16.55
C LEU A 44 16.35 1.10 17.95
N PHE A 45 15.29 0.82 18.68
CA PHE A 45 15.38 0.77 20.13
C PHE A 45 15.42 -0.62 20.76
N ILE A 46 15.10 -1.70 20.04
CA ILE A 46 15.20 -3.06 20.60
C ILE A 46 16.65 -3.43 20.95
N ALA A 47 16.85 -4.51 21.69
CA ALA A 47 18.19 -4.97 22.08
C ALA A 47 19.13 -5.16 20.87
N ALA A 48 18.60 -5.71 19.77
CA ALA A 48 19.31 -5.88 18.50
C ALA A 48 19.30 -4.63 17.59
N GLY A 49 18.73 -3.51 18.01
CA GLY A 49 18.49 -2.34 17.17
C GLY A 49 19.66 -1.35 17.09
N TRP A 50 19.63 -0.49 16.07
CA TRP A 50 20.05 0.93 16.10
C TRP A 50 20.84 1.49 17.28
N LEU A 51 20.06 1.86 18.25
CA LEU A 51 20.36 2.64 19.41
C LEU A 51 19.63 1.91 20.55
N PRO A 52 20.13 0.73 20.97
CA PRO A 52 19.42 -0.09 21.93
C PRO A 52 19.09 0.72 23.17
N ASN A 53 17.82 0.72 23.55
CA ASN A 53 17.34 1.47 24.70
C ASN A 53 16.42 0.58 25.53
N GLY A 54 16.87 0.21 26.73
CA GLY A 54 16.15 -0.72 27.60
C GLY A 54 14.73 -0.27 27.95
N ILE A 55 14.48 1.05 28.02
CA ILE A 55 13.16 1.61 28.32
C ILE A 55 12.26 1.55 27.08
N LEU A 56 12.72 2.13 25.95
CA LEU A 56 11.90 2.27 24.74
C LEU A 56 11.74 0.95 23.97
N GLY A 57 12.80 0.15 23.91
CA GLY A 57 12.81 -1.19 23.32
C GLY A 57 12.16 -2.25 24.20
N GLY A 58 11.93 -1.93 25.48
CA GLY A 58 11.19 -2.79 26.40
C GLY A 58 11.93 -4.06 26.79
N PHE A 59 13.24 -3.99 27.05
CA PHE A 59 14.07 -5.10 27.51
C PHE A 59 14.91 -4.77 28.76
N GLY A 60 14.88 -3.51 29.21
CA GLY A 60 15.67 -3.04 30.34
C GLY A 60 15.03 -3.39 31.67
N ASP A 61 15.88 -3.73 32.65
CA ASP A 61 15.50 -3.91 34.04
C ASP A 61 15.26 -2.54 34.71
N ALA A 62 14.06 -2.34 35.23
CA ALA A 62 13.66 -1.13 35.91
C ALA A 62 14.46 -0.87 37.19
N ALA A 63 14.91 -1.92 37.89
CA ALA A 63 15.74 -1.77 39.08
C ALA A 63 17.13 -1.21 38.73
N GLN A 64 17.62 -1.47 37.52
CA GLN A 64 18.94 -1.02 37.08
C GLN A 64 18.90 0.39 36.47
N ILE A 65 17.87 0.70 35.69
CA ILE A 65 17.77 1.97 34.97
C ILE A 65 17.15 3.07 35.85
N GLY A 66 16.21 2.72 36.73
CA GLY A 66 15.63 3.66 37.69
C GLY A 66 14.76 4.77 37.08
N TRP A 67 14.24 4.60 35.86
CA TRP A 67 13.32 5.56 35.26
C TRP A 67 11.90 5.40 35.83
N GLU A 68 11.41 6.44 36.50
CA GLU A 68 10.09 6.45 37.13
C GLU A 68 8.96 6.82 36.16
N GLY A 69 7.77 6.26 36.37
CA GLY A 69 6.56 6.58 35.61
C GLY A 69 6.36 5.81 34.30
N ALA A 70 7.36 5.07 33.81
CA ALA A 70 7.19 4.15 32.70
C ALA A 70 6.53 2.83 33.17
N ARG A 71 5.68 2.24 32.31
CA ARG A 71 5.04 0.95 32.63
C ARG A 71 6.04 -0.19 32.57
N THR A 72 5.97 -1.08 33.56
CA THR A 72 6.75 -2.32 33.64
C THR A 72 5.85 -3.54 33.64
N THR A 73 6.43 -4.69 33.33
CA THR A 73 5.84 -6.02 33.47
C THR A 73 6.86 -6.96 34.10
N LEU A 74 6.40 -8.03 34.72
CA LEU A 74 7.31 -9.08 35.20
C LEU A 74 7.88 -9.86 34.00
N ALA A 75 9.19 -10.05 34.01
CA ALA A 75 9.91 -10.92 33.08
C ALA A 75 10.84 -11.86 33.84
N ALA A 76 11.18 -13.01 33.25
CA ALA A 76 12.14 -13.95 33.81
C ALA A 76 13.53 -13.68 33.23
N GLY A 77 14.53 -13.54 34.10
CA GLY A 77 15.94 -13.46 33.74
C GLY A 77 16.51 -14.82 33.34
N GLU A 78 17.74 -14.82 32.81
CA GLU A 78 18.47 -16.04 32.42
C GLU A 78 18.72 -17.00 33.60
N ASP A 79 18.77 -16.47 34.81
CA ASP A 79 18.89 -17.18 36.09
C ASP A 79 17.54 -17.70 36.63
N GLY A 80 16.44 -17.47 35.91
CA GLY A 80 15.08 -17.79 36.32
C GLY A 80 14.51 -16.83 37.39
N ALA A 81 15.26 -15.81 37.80
CA ALA A 81 14.75 -14.80 38.72
C ALA A 81 13.81 -13.84 37.99
N THR A 82 12.71 -13.45 38.63
CA THR A 82 11.78 -12.47 38.06
C THR A 82 12.25 -11.05 38.33
N PHE A 83 12.25 -10.19 37.31
CA PHE A 83 12.55 -8.78 37.44
C PHE A 83 11.48 -7.92 36.76
N GLN A 84 11.47 -6.62 37.07
CA GLN A 84 10.55 -5.66 36.47
C GLN A 84 11.16 -5.14 35.17
N GLN A 85 10.65 -5.62 34.03
CA GLN A 85 11.09 -5.18 32.71
C GLN A 85 10.21 -4.04 32.21
N TYR A 86 10.80 -3.02 31.59
CA TYR A 86 9.99 -2.01 30.89
C TYR A 86 9.20 -2.64 29.75
N ILE A 87 7.94 -2.23 29.57
CA ILE A 87 7.11 -2.72 28.46
C ILE A 87 7.61 -2.17 27.11
N GLY A 88 8.16 -0.95 27.11
CA GLY A 88 8.56 -0.24 25.90
C GLY A 88 7.41 0.13 24.96
N LEU A 89 7.77 0.60 23.77
CA LEU A 89 6.81 1.02 22.74
C LEU A 89 6.51 -0.10 21.73
N VAL A 90 7.49 -0.94 21.44
CA VAL A 90 7.40 -1.95 20.37
C VAL A 90 6.26 -2.94 20.62
N GLY A 91 6.20 -3.54 21.81
CA GLY A 91 5.21 -4.54 22.19
C GLY A 91 3.76 -4.02 22.18
N PRO A 92 3.45 -2.87 22.83
CA PRO A 92 2.10 -2.31 22.80
C PRO A 92 1.65 -1.87 21.41
N MET A 93 2.55 -1.33 20.58
CA MET A 93 2.19 -0.88 19.24
C MET A 93 1.77 -2.06 18.35
N ILE A 94 2.53 -3.15 18.36
CA ILE A 94 2.23 -4.32 17.54
C ILE A 94 1.03 -5.12 18.04
N THR A 95 0.84 -5.19 19.36
CA THR A 95 -0.22 -6.00 19.98
C THR A 95 -1.56 -5.27 19.96
N TYR A 96 -1.57 -3.96 20.22
CA TYR A 96 -2.79 -3.17 20.38
C TYR A 96 -2.99 -2.16 19.25
N LEU A 97 -2.04 -1.25 19.06
CA LEU A 97 -2.24 -0.09 18.17
C LEU A 97 -2.53 -0.52 16.73
N LEU A 98 -1.66 -1.36 16.14
CA LEU A 98 -1.78 -1.72 14.72
C LEU A 98 -3.05 -2.55 14.45
N PRO A 99 -3.38 -3.61 15.22
CA PRO A 99 -4.63 -4.33 15.01
C PRO A 99 -5.89 -3.46 15.20
N LEU A 100 -5.91 -2.57 16.20
CA LEU A 100 -7.05 -1.66 16.42
C LEU A 100 -7.23 -0.66 15.28
N LEU A 101 -6.14 -0.12 14.73
CA LEU A 101 -6.18 0.77 13.56
C LEU A 101 -6.78 0.07 12.33
N ILE A 102 -6.36 -1.17 12.08
CA ILE A 102 -6.90 -2.01 10.99
C ILE A 102 -8.39 -2.26 11.19
N ALA A 103 -8.79 -2.68 12.39
CA ALA A 103 -10.19 -2.94 12.71
C ALA A 103 -11.06 -1.69 12.58
N ASN A 104 -10.61 -0.55 13.12
CA ASN A 104 -11.30 0.72 13.00
C ASN A 104 -11.47 1.14 11.53
N THR A 105 -10.44 0.94 10.72
CA THR A 105 -10.48 1.28 9.28
C THR A 105 -11.45 0.36 8.54
N GLY A 106 -11.37 -0.96 8.76
CA GLY A 106 -12.34 -1.90 8.18
C GLY A 106 -13.78 -1.65 8.63
N GLY A 107 -13.97 -1.31 9.90
CA GLY A 107 -15.28 -0.94 10.42
C GLY A 107 -15.83 0.33 9.77
N ARG A 108 -14.97 1.33 9.54
CA ARG A 108 -15.33 2.56 8.82
C ARG A 108 -15.69 2.33 7.36
N MET A 109 -14.98 1.42 6.69
CA MET A 109 -15.30 1.03 5.31
C MET A 109 -16.68 0.40 5.17
N VAL A 110 -17.18 -0.26 6.23
CA VAL A 110 -18.50 -0.91 6.23
C VAL A 110 -19.62 0.01 6.72
N TYR A 111 -19.39 0.75 7.81
CA TYR A 111 -20.43 1.53 8.47
C TYR A 111 -19.93 2.82 9.15
N GLY A 112 -18.98 3.52 8.50
CA GLY A 112 -18.53 4.85 8.90
C GLY A 112 -17.93 4.90 10.31
N ALA A 113 -17.91 6.10 10.91
CA ALA A 113 -17.27 6.31 12.22
C ALA A 113 -17.78 5.36 13.30
N ARG A 114 -19.10 5.10 13.31
CA ARG A 114 -19.75 4.23 14.29
C ARG A 114 -19.34 2.77 14.13
N GLY A 115 -19.29 2.27 12.90
CA GLY A 115 -18.74 0.96 12.60
C GLY A 115 -17.28 0.81 13.08
N GLY A 116 -16.46 1.86 12.91
CA GLY A 116 -15.08 1.87 13.38
C GLY A 116 -14.91 1.76 14.90
N VAL A 117 -15.78 2.43 15.67
CA VAL A 117 -15.77 2.35 17.13
C VAL A 117 -16.15 0.94 17.60
N VAL A 118 -17.26 0.39 17.10
CA VAL A 118 -17.72 -0.96 17.48
C VAL A 118 -16.70 -2.03 17.05
N ALA A 119 -16.10 -1.86 15.86
CA ALA A 119 -15.02 -2.72 15.38
C ALA A 119 -13.81 -2.72 16.33
N SER A 120 -13.41 -1.56 16.84
CA SER A 120 -12.31 -1.44 17.80
C SER A 120 -12.62 -2.17 19.11
N ILE A 121 -13.84 -1.99 19.65
CA ILE A 121 -14.28 -2.64 20.91
C ILE A 121 -14.31 -4.17 20.74
N ALA A 122 -14.88 -4.66 19.64
CA ALA A 122 -14.96 -6.09 19.35
C ALA A 122 -13.56 -6.71 19.16
N THR A 123 -12.66 -6.00 18.47
CA THR A 123 -11.29 -6.46 18.20
C THR A 123 -10.45 -6.55 19.47
N MET A 124 -10.71 -5.70 20.47
CA MET A 124 -10.06 -5.82 21.78
C MET A 124 -10.29 -7.21 22.40
N GLY A 125 -11.46 -7.80 22.20
CA GLY A 125 -11.75 -9.16 22.65
C GLY A 125 -10.83 -10.20 22.02
N VAL A 126 -10.56 -10.09 20.72
CA VAL A 126 -9.63 -11.01 20.04
C VAL A 126 -8.20 -10.79 20.51
N ILE A 127 -7.77 -9.53 20.67
CA ILE A 127 -6.41 -9.19 21.10
C ILE A 127 -6.11 -9.77 22.48
N VAL A 128 -7.00 -9.57 23.47
CA VAL A 128 -6.80 -10.10 24.82
C VAL A 128 -6.96 -11.62 24.86
N GLY A 129 -7.73 -12.20 23.94
CA GLY A 129 -7.97 -13.64 23.84
C GLY A 129 -6.81 -14.46 23.30
N ALA A 130 -5.67 -13.84 22.95
CA ALA A 130 -4.53 -14.55 22.40
C ALA A 130 -3.18 -13.91 22.74
N THR A 131 -2.13 -14.71 22.59
CA THR A 131 -0.74 -14.32 22.87
C THR A 131 0.01 -13.80 21.65
N ILE A 132 -0.59 -13.90 20.45
CA ILE A 132 -0.01 -13.44 19.19
C ILE A 132 -0.69 -12.13 18.71
N PRO A 133 0.01 -11.25 17.98
CA PRO A 133 -0.59 -10.06 17.38
C PRO A 133 -1.78 -10.38 16.45
N MET A 134 -2.94 -9.81 16.74
CA MET A 134 -4.22 -10.18 16.09
C MET A 134 -4.53 -9.39 14.82
N PHE A 135 -3.59 -9.35 13.86
CA PHE A 135 -3.80 -8.71 12.56
C PHE A 135 -4.94 -9.37 11.76
N LEU A 136 -4.89 -10.70 11.59
CA LEU A 136 -5.94 -11.45 10.88
C LEU A 136 -7.27 -11.40 11.62
N GLY A 137 -7.23 -11.47 12.95
CA GLY A 137 -8.40 -11.29 13.81
C GLY A 137 -9.06 -9.93 13.60
N ALA A 138 -8.29 -8.84 13.58
CA ALA A 138 -8.77 -7.49 13.31
C ALA A 138 -9.36 -7.35 11.89
N MET A 139 -8.72 -7.98 10.89
CA MET A 139 -9.21 -7.96 9.50
C MET A 139 -10.56 -8.62 9.32
N ILE A 140 -10.89 -9.62 10.13
CA ILE A 140 -12.16 -10.34 10.09
C ILE A 140 -13.19 -9.67 10.99
N VAL A 141 -12.83 -9.44 12.26
CA VAL A 141 -13.75 -8.94 13.29
C VAL A 141 -14.16 -7.50 13.04
N GLY A 142 -13.27 -6.64 12.56
CA GLY A 142 -13.60 -5.23 12.35
C GLY A 142 -14.77 -5.01 11.38
N PRO A 143 -14.67 -5.48 10.13
CA PRO A 143 -15.76 -5.41 9.16
C PRO A 143 -17.04 -6.14 9.60
N LEU A 144 -16.89 -7.32 10.22
CA LEU A 144 -18.02 -8.11 10.71
C LEU A 144 -18.80 -7.36 11.80
N ALA A 145 -18.10 -6.78 12.77
CA ALA A 145 -18.69 -6.02 13.86
C ALA A 145 -19.43 -4.78 13.34
N ALA A 146 -18.86 -4.07 12.38
CA ALA A 146 -19.52 -2.94 11.74
C ALA A 146 -20.74 -3.35 10.91
N TRP A 147 -20.68 -4.51 10.23
CA TRP A 147 -21.83 -5.06 9.51
C TRP A 147 -22.98 -5.43 10.46
N LEU A 148 -22.67 -6.06 11.60
CA LEU A 148 -23.66 -6.35 12.64
C LEU A 148 -24.24 -5.05 13.23
N MET A 149 -23.42 -4.02 13.44
CA MET A 149 -23.90 -2.71 13.89
C MET A 149 -24.89 -2.10 12.90
N LYS A 150 -24.59 -2.16 11.59
CA LYS A 150 -25.50 -1.70 10.53
C LYS A 150 -26.83 -2.46 10.57
N LYS A 151 -26.82 -3.75 10.88
CA LYS A 151 -28.04 -4.56 11.03
C LYS A 151 -28.82 -4.17 12.28
N VAL A 152 -28.15 -3.98 13.41
CA VAL A 152 -28.79 -3.55 14.66
C VAL A 152 -29.47 -2.18 14.47
N ASP A 153 -28.81 -1.21 13.85
CA ASP A 153 -29.40 0.12 13.61
C ASP A 153 -30.63 0.05 12.70
N SER A 154 -30.62 -0.82 11.69
CA SER A 154 -31.77 -0.99 10.79
C SER A 154 -33.05 -1.45 11.49
N ILE A 155 -32.97 -2.02 12.71
CA ILE A 155 -34.13 -2.43 13.50
C ILE A 155 -34.90 -1.22 14.03
N TRP A 156 -34.18 -0.14 14.37
CA TRP A 156 -34.69 1.05 15.06
C TRP A 156 -34.78 2.27 14.15
N ASP A 157 -34.35 2.16 12.89
CA ASP A 157 -34.38 3.22 11.90
C ASP A 157 -35.79 3.79 11.71
N GLY A 158 -35.91 5.12 11.79
CA GLY A 158 -37.19 5.84 11.74
C GLY A 158 -38.13 5.62 12.95
N LYS A 159 -37.74 4.84 13.97
CA LYS A 159 -38.59 4.56 15.15
C LYS A 159 -38.19 5.34 16.40
N ILE A 160 -37.03 5.98 16.39
CA ILE A 160 -36.49 6.70 17.55
C ILE A 160 -37.07 8.12 17.55
N LYS A 161 -37.56 8.57 18.71
CA LYS A 161 -38.05 9.93 18.87
C LYS A 161 -36.87 10.93 18.77
N PRO A 162 -37.07 12.09 18.14
CA PRO A 162 -36.07 13.16 18.12
C PRO A 162 -35.58 13.48 19.53
N GLY A 163 -34.26 13.64 19.70
CA GLY A 163 -33.60 13.88 20.99
C GLY A 163 -33.18 12.61 21.75
N PHE A 164 -33.76 11.44 21.47
CA PHE A 164 -33.31 10.15 22.03
C PHE A 164 -32.34 9.39 21.12
N GLU A 165 -32.15 9.86 19.89
CA GLU A 165 -31.30 9.22 18.88
C GLU A 165 -29.87 9.01 19.39
N MET A 166 -29.24 10.03 19.97
CA MET A 166 -27.87 9.91 20.48
C MET A 166 -27.76 8.89 21.62
N LEU A 167 -28.77 8.84 22.50
CA LEU A 167 -28.81 7.89 23.61
C LEU A 167 -28.90 6.45 23.08
N VAL A 168 -29.90 6.17 22.24
CA VAL A 168 -30.11 4.84 21.65
C VAL A 168 -28.91 4.44 20.81
N ASN A 169 -28.33 5.38 20.07
CA ASN A 169 -27.20 5.12 19.20
C ASN A 169 -25.94 4.72 19.98
N ASN A 170 -25.63 5.43 21.06
CA ASN A 170 -24.45 5.14 21.87
C ASN A 170 -24.63 3.87 22.71
N PHE A 171 -25.81 3.67 23.32
CA PHE A 171 -26.08 2.46 24.13
C PHE A 171 -26.12 1.20 23.26
N SER A 172 -26.77 1.22 22.09
CA SER A 172 -26.78 0.07 21.19
C SER A 172 -25.38 -0.29 20.69
N ALA A 173 -24.56 0.71 20.33
CA ALA A 173 -23.18 0.49 19.92
C ALA A 173 -22.31 -0.07 21.08
N GLY A 174 -22.51 0.44 22.30
CA GLY A 174 -21.81 -0.04 23.49
C GLY A 174 -22.18 -1.49 23.85
N ILE A 175 -23.48 -1.80 23.89
CA ILE A 175 -23.98 -3.16 24.20
C ILE A 175 -23.54 -4.16 23.13
N LEU A 176 -23.72 -3.82 21.85
CA LEU A 176 -23.27 -4.68 20.77
C LEU A 176 -21.74 -4.86 20.81
N GLY A 177 -20.99 -3.77 20.98
CA GLY A 177 -19.53 -3.82 21.10
C GLY A 177 -19.08 -4.74 22.23
N MET A 178 -19.70 -4.64 23.40
CA MET A 178 -19.44 -5.53 24.54
C MET A 178 -19.70 -6.99 24.18
N LEU A 179 -20.89 -7.31 23.66
CA LEU A 179 -21.24 -8.70 23.30
C LEU A 179 -20.30 -9.27 22.23
N LEU A 180 -19.96 -8.48 21.22
CA LEU A 180 -19.02 -8.88 20.18
C LEU A 180 -17.61 -9.05 20.74
N SER A 181 -17.17 -8.21 21.67
CA SER A 181 -15.87 -8.36 22.33
C SER A 181 -15.78 -9.67 23.11
N LEU A 182 -16.81 -10.00 23.89
CA LEU A 182 -16.88 -11.27 24.62
C LEU A 182 -16.93 -12.47 23.67
N GLY A 183 -17.76 -12.41 22.62
CA GLY A 183 -17.85 -13.45 21.60
C GLY A 183 -16.54 -13.62 20.82
N ALA A 184 -15.84 -12.53 20.54
CA ALA A 184 -14.58 -12.55 19.84
C ALA A 184 -13.44 -13.13 20.71
N PHE A 185 -13.45 -12.85 22.01
CA PHE A 185 -12.52 -13.44 22.98
C PHE A 185 -12.64 -14.96 23.06
N PHE A 186 -13.84 -15.50 23.32
CA PHE A 186 -14.02 -16.95 23.51
C PHE A 186 -14.15 -17.72 22.20
N GLY A 187 -14.69 -17.09 21.14
CA GLY A 187 -14.99 -17.78 19.88
C GLY A 187 -13.91 -17.57 18.82
N ILE A 188 -13.57 -16.32 18.51
CA ILE A 188 -12.76 -16.00 17.33
C ILE A 188 -11.26 -16.14 17.64
N ALA A 189 -10.79 -15.69 18.82
CA ALA A 189 -9.38 -15.73 19.16
C ALA A 189 -8.77 -17.14 19.06
N PRO A 190 -9.39 -18.22 19.60
CA PRO A 190 -8.86 -19.57 19.47
C PRO A 190 -8.79 -20.06 18.01
N ILE A 191 -9.79 -19.70 17.19
CA ILE A 191 -9.86 -20.09 15.77
C ILE A 191 -8.72 -19.43 14.99
N ILE A 192 -8.50 -18.14 15.20
CA ILE A 192 -7.44 -17.40 14.51
C ILE A 192 -6.07 -17.89 14.97
N SER A 193 -5.87 -18.13 16.26
CA SER A 193 -4.63 -18.70 16.79
C SER A 193 -4.32 -20.08 16.20
N PHE A 194 -5.33 -20.95 16.11
CA PHE A 194 -5.19 -22.24 15.44
C PHE A 194 -4.81 -22.10 13.96
N LEU A 195 -5.49 -21.22 13.23
CA LEU A 195 -5.21 -20.98 11.81
C LEU A 195 -3.79 -20.45 11.60
N THR A 196 -3.35 -19.47 12.39
CA THR A 196 -1.99 -18.92 12.32
C THR A 196 -0.95 -19.99 12.63
N LYS A 197 -1.20 -20.85 13.63
CA LYS A 197 -0.32 -21.97 13.94
C LYS A 197 -0.19 -22.94 12.76
N VAL A 198 -1.30 -23.35 12.15
CA VAL A 198 -1.29 -24.23 10.97
C VAL A 198 -0.52 -23.60 9.80
N LEU A 199 -0.69 -22.29 9.58
CA LEU A 199 0.06 -21.58 8.56
C LEU A 199 1.56 -21.50 8.88
N GLY A 200 1.92 -21.27 10.16
CA GLY A 200 3.30 -21.31 10.65
C GLY A 200 3.95 -22.68 10.44
N ASP A 201 3.30 -23.74 10.91
CA ASP A 201 3.75 -25.13 10.74
C ASP A 201 3.95 -25.47 9.24
N GLY A 202 3.08 -24.95 8.36
CA GLY A 202 3.20 -25.10 6.92
C GLY A 202 4.42 -24.38 6.32
N VAL A 203 4.75 -23.19 6.82
CA VAL A 203 5.99 -22.48 6.44
C VAL A 203 7.22 -23.24 6.93
N ASP A 204 7.21 -23.71 8.18
CA ASP A 204 8.32 -24.48 8.75
C ASP A 204 8.58 -25.78 7.98
N LEU A 205 7.53 -26.47 7.54
CA LEU A 205 7.64 -27.62 6.65
C LEU A 205 8.36 -27.26 5.35
N LEU A 206 7.98 -26.15 4.70
CA LEU A 206 8.60 -25.70 3.46
C LEU A 206 10.08 -25.33 3.65
N VAL A 207 10.43 -24.75 4.80
CA VAL A 207 11.80 -24.38 5.14
C VAL A 207 12.63 -25.63 5.36
N ASN A 208 12.16 -26.54 6.23
CA ASN A 208 12.87 -27.78 6.56
C ASN A 208 13.04 -28.70 5.35
N ALA A 209 12.09 -28.69 4.41
CA ALA A 209 12.19 -29.42 3.15
C ALA A 209 13.02 -28.70 2.07
N GLY A 210 13.52 -27.48 2.32
CA GLY A 210 14.23 -26.67 1.32
C GLY A 210 13.34 -26.19 0.16
N LEU A 211 12.02 -26.24 0.33
CA LEU A 211 11.01 -25.92 -0.69
C LEU A 211 10.53 -24.48 -0.63
N LEU A 212 10.90 -23.71 0.40
CA LEU A 212 10.49 -22.29 0.52
C LEU A 212 10.79 -21.47 -0.76
N PRO A 213 11.93 -21.62 -1.46
CA PRO A 213 12.16 -20.93 -2.72
C PRO A 213 11.03 -21.12 -3.76
N LEU A 214 10.43 -22.32 -3.81
CA LEU A 214 9.36 -22.67 -4.75
C LEU A 214 8.06 -21.88 -4.52
N THR A 215 7.89 -21.23 -3.36
CA THR A 215 6.76 -20.32 -3.13
C THR A 215 6.72 -19.18 -4.17
N SER A 216 7.87 -18.82 -4.75
CA SER A 216 7.97 -17.82 -5.82
C SER A 216 7.18 -18.19 -7.07
N ILE A 217 6.93 -19.48 -7.32
CA ILE A 217 6.07 -19.96 -8.42
C ILE A 217 4.64 -19.42 -8.28
N PHE A 218 4.18 -19.21 -7.05
CA PHE A 218 2.86 -18.66 -6.77
C PHE A 218 2.91 -17.16 -6.52
N ILE A 219 3.89 -16.69 -5.73
CA ILE A 219 3.98 -15.30 -5.30
C ILE A 219 4.22 -14.36 -6.49
N GLU A 220 5.19 -14.65 -7.36
CA GLU A 220 5.55 -13.72 -8.45
C GLU A 220 4.43 -13.54 -9.49
N PRO A 221 3.76 -14.60 -9.99
CA PRO A 221 2.59 -14.41 -10.84
C PRO A 221 1.44 -13.70 -10.12
N ALA A 222 1.20 -14.04 -8.84
CA ALA A 222 0.16 -13.40 -8.06
C ALA A 222 0.42 -11.90 -7.88
N LYS A 223 1.67 -11.47 -7.68
CA LYS A 223 2.07 -10.06 -7.64
C LYS A 223 1.67 -9.34 -8.92
N ILE A 224 2.06 -9.88 -10.08
CA ILE A 224 1.76 -9.30 -11.41
C ILE A 224 0.24 -9.22 -11.68
N LEU A 225 -0.54 -10.13 -11.09
CA LEU A 225 -2.00 -10.14 -11.16
C LEU A 225 -2.68 -9.27 -10.08
N PHE A 226 -1.92 -8.45 -9.35
CA PHE A 226 -2.35 -7.56 -8.25
C PHE A 226 -2.96 -8.27 -7.04
N LEU A 227 -2.51 -9.51 -6.80
CA LEU A 227 -2.84 -10.27 -5.60
C LEU A 227 -1.78 -10.08 -4.50
N ASN A 228 -0.76 -9.23 -4.74
CA ASN A 228 0.30 -8.91 -3.77
C ASN A 228 -0.28 -8.38 -2.45
N ASN A 229 -1.29 -7.52 -2.51
CA ASN A 229 -1.93 -6.99 -1.31
C ASN A 229 -2.58 -8.08 -0.44
N ALA A 230 -3.23 -9.06 -1.06
CA ALA A 230 -3.90 -10.14 -0.34
C ALA A 230 -2.88 -11.09 0.30
N ILE A 231 -1.79 -11.39 -0.43
CA ILE A 231 -0.72 -12.27 0.04
C ILE A 231 0.09 -11.59 1.15
N ASN A 232 0.53 -10.35 0.91
CA ASN A 232 1.40 -9.63 1.83
C ASN A 232 0.64 -9.27 3.12
N GLN A 233 -0.51 -8.58 3.01
CA GLN A 233 -1.23 -8.13 4.20
C GLN A 233 -2.05 -9.24 4.88
N GLY A 234 -2.55 -10.22 4.11
CA GLY A 234 -3.37 -11.29 4.65
C GLY A 234 -2.59 -12.45 5.26
N VAL A 235 -1.37 -12.72 4.78
CA VAL A 235 -0.62 -13.94 5.15
C VAL A 235 0.82 -13.62 5.58
N LEU A 236 1.63 -13.03 4.70
CA LEU A 236 3.08 -12.92 4.93
C LEU A 236 3.43 -11.95 6.07
N THR A 237 2.76 -10.79 6.13
CA THR A 237 3.04 -9.79 7.17
C THR A 237 2.67 -10.33 8.56
N PRO A 238 1.47 -10.87 8.81
CA PRO A 238 1.15 -11.47 10.11
C PRO A 238 2.13 -12.59 10.53
N LEU A 239 2.44 -13.52 9.63
CA LEU A 239 3.38 -14.62 9.93
C LEU A 239 4.80 -14.12 10.16
N GLY A 240 5.28 -13.22 9.30
CA GLY A 240 6.61 -12.63 9.44
C GLY A 240 6.74 -11.81 10.71
N THR A 241 5.65 -11.17 11.15
CA THR A 241 5.61 -10.45 12.41
C THR A 241 5.74 -11.38 13.62
N VAL A 242 4.99 -12.48 13.65
CA VAL A 242 5.12 -13.48 14.73
C VAL A 242 6.54 -14.04 14.75
N MET A 243 7.06 -14.43 13.59
CA MET A 243 8.44 -14.93 13.47
C MET A 243 9.46 -13.89 13.95
N ALA A 244 9.35 -12.63 13.54
CA ALA A 244 10.28 -11.58 13.95
C ALA A 244 10.20 -11.25 15.45
N GLN A 245 9.08 -11.49 16.11
CA GLN A 245 9.00 -11.38 17.57
C GLN A 245 9.75 -12.51 18.28
N GLU A 246 9.74 -13.72 17.73
CA GLU A 246 10.39 -14.89 18.33
C GLU A 246 11.89 -14.95 18.03
N THR A 247 12.29 -14.63 16.79
CA THR A 247 13.68 -14.78 16.31
C THR A 247 14.39 -13.44 16.09
N GLY A 248 13.70 -12.31 16.27
CA GLY A 248 14.22 -10.96 16.02
C GLY A 248 14.20 -10.53 14.55
N LYS A 249 13.95 -11.44 13.61
CA LYS A 249 13.96 -11.17 12.15
C LYS A 249 13.08 -12.16 11.39
N SER A 250 12.57 -11.76 10.23
CA SER A 250 11.86 -12.67 9.34
C SER A 250 12.22 -12.47 7.88
N TYR A 251 12.57 -13.57 7.20
CA TYR A 251 12.73 -13.59 5.74
C TYR A 251 11.37 -13.52 5.02
N LEU A 252 10.24 -13.80 5.69
CA LEU A 252 8.90 -13.73 5.10
C LEU A 252 8.55 -12.32 4.61
N PHE A 253 9.11 -11.29 5.24
CA PHE A 253 8.97 -9.91 4.78
C PHE A 253 9.65 -9.64 3.43
N LEU A 254 10.65 -10.44 3.04
CA LEU A 254 11.39 -10.29 1.79
C LEU A 254 10.76 -11.05 0.61
N LEU A 255 9.90 -12.03 0.88
CA LEU A 255 9.26 -12.86 -0.16
C LEU A 255 8.48 -12.02 -1.17
N GLU A 256 7.89 -10.89 -0.73
CA GLU A 256 7.20 -9.95 -1.62
C GLU A 256 8.01 -8.67 -1.84
N ALA A 257 8.68 -8.16 -0.80
CA ALA A 257 9.32 -6.84 -0.83
C ALA A 257 10.65 -6.80 -1.59
N ASN A 258 11.30 -7.94 -1.88
CA ASN A 258 12.58 -7.96 -2.59
C ASN A 258 12.47 -7.29 -3.98
N PRO A 259 13.17 -6.16 -4.24
CA PRO A 259 13.06 -5.45 -5.51
C PRO A 259 13.92 -6.08 -6.62
N GLY A 260 14.78 -7.06 -6.30
CA GLY A 260 15.73 -7.68 -7.23
C GLY A 260 15.08 -8.27 -8.49
N PRO A 261 14.05 -9.13 -8.39
CA PRO A 261 13.43 -9.76 -9.56
C PRO A 261 12.89 -8.74 -10.58
N GLY A 262 12.12 -7.75 -10.13
CA GLY A 262 11.59 -6.69 -11.00
C GLY A 262 12.68 -5.81 -11.59
N MET A 263 13.72 -5.48 -10.82
CA MET A 263 14.86 -4.70 -11.29
C MET A 263 15.61 -5.41 -12.41
N GLY A 264 15.80 -6.73 -12.32
CA GLY A 264 16.43 -7.52 -13.37
C GLY A 264 15.69 -7.44 -14.71
N VAL A 265 14.34 -7.51 -14.69
CA VAL A 265 13.52 -7.36 -15.89
C VAL A 265 13.66 -5.96 -16.50
N LEU A 266 13.58 -4.92 -15.67
CA LEU A 266 13.67 -3.53 -16.14
C LEU A 266 15.04 -3.21 -16.73
N LEU A 267 16.13 -3.70 -16.12
CA LEU A 267 17.48 -3.57 -16.68
C LEU A 267 17.60 -4.31 -18.02
N ALA A 268 16.98 -5.48 -18.16
CA ALA A 268 17.00 -6.22 -19.42
C ALA A 268 16.26 -5.44 -20.53
N PHE A 269 15.16 -4.76 -20.23
CA PHE A 269 14.49 -3.87 -21.18
C PHE A 269 15.30 -2.60 -21.50
N ALA A 270 15.95 -1.98 -20.51
CA ALA A 270 16.78 -0.80 -20.75
C ALA A 270 17.93 -1.09 -21.73
N ILE A 271 18.54 -2.28 -21.64
CA ILE A 271 19.68 -2.67 -22.46
C ILE A 271 19.24 -3.30 -23.79
N PHE A 272 18.34 -4.28 -23.76
CA PHE A 272 18.01 -5.13 -24.92
C PHE A 272 16.60 -4.92 -25.49
N GLY A 273 15.77 -4.12 -24.82
CA GLY A 273 14.43 -3.78 -25.29
C GLY A 273 14.44 -3.00 -26.60
N VAL A 274 13.24 -2.73 -27.12
CA VAL A 274 13.02 -1.92 -28.33
C VAL A 274 11.94 -0.88 -28.08
N GLY A 275 11.98 0.21 -28.83
CA GLY A 275 10.95 1.27 -28.79
C GLY A 275 10.77 1.93 -27.42
N ILE A 276 9.51 2.26 -27.11
CA ILE A 276 9.11 2.94 -25.88
C ILE A 276 9.50 2.10 -24.65
N ALA A 277 9.34 0.77 -24.70
CA ALA A 277 9.71 -0.10 -23.60
C ALA A 277 11.21 0.00 -23.23
N ARG A 278 12.10 0.25 -24.20
CA ARG A 278 13.52 0.52 -23.90
C ARG A 278 13.71 1.90 -23.30
N GLY A 279 13.03 2.91 -23.85
CA GLY A 279 13.13 4.31 -23.42
C GLY A 279 12.62 4.55 -22.00
N SER A 280 11.49 3.93 -21.63
CA SER A 280 10.84 4.10 -20.33
C SER A 280 11.43 3.23 -19.21
N ALA A 281 12.14 2.14 -19.55
CA ALA A 281 12.63 1.18 -18.57
C ALA A 281 13.60 1.75 -17.52
N PRO A 282 14.57 2.63 -17.84
CA PRO A 282 15.43 3.25 -16.83
C PRO A 282 14.68 4.08 -15.79
N GLY A 283 13.67 4.85 -16.21
CA GLY A 283 12.82 5.62 -15.31
C GLY A 283 11.98 4.71 -14.41
N ALA A 284 11.36 3.68 -14.99
CA ALA A 284 10.65 2.66 -14.24
C ALA A 284 11.56 1.92 -13.25
N ALA A 285 12.81 1.65 -13.60
CA ALA A 285 13.80 0.98 -12.74
C ALA A 285 14.09 1.80 -11.48
N LEU A 286 14.24 3.12 -11.61
CA LEU A 286 14.44 4.01 -10.47
C LEU A 286 13.21 4.02 -9.55
N ILE A 287 12.02 4.18 -10.12
CA ILE A 287 10.74 4.20 -9.36
C ILE A 287 10.52 2.86 -8.64
N HIS A 288 10.81 1.75 -9.31
CA HIS A 288 10.72 0.41 -8.73
C HIS A 288 11.70 0.22 -7.57
N PHE A 289 12.99 0.41 -7.84
CA PHE A 289 14.06 0.02 -6.92
C PHE A 289 14.18 0.97 -5.73
N VAL A 290 14.11 2.29 -5.98
CA VAL A 290 14.25 3.33 -4.95
C VAL A 290 12.90 3.76 -4.40
N GLY A 291 11.88 3.88 -5.26
CA GLY A 291 10.54 4.25 -4.84
C GLY A 291 9.75 3.11 -4.21
N GLY A 292 10.11 1.85 -4.50
CA GLY A 292 9.42 0.68 -3.94
C GLY A 292 8.03 0.44 -4.53
N ILE A 293 7.74 0.97 -5.72
CA ILE A 293 6.48 0.75 -6.43
C ILE A 293 6.67 -0.46 -7.35
N HIS A 294 6.39 -1.65 -6.85
CA HIS A 294 6.58 -2.91 -7.59
C HIS A 294 5.65 -3.01 -8.80
N GLU A 295 4.49 -2.34 -8.76
CA GLU A 295 3.51 -2.38 -9.83
C GLU A 295 4.02 -1.77 -11.15
N ILE A 296 5.10 -0.97 -11.12
CA ILE A 296 5.65 -0.28 -12.30
C ILE A 296 6.30 -1.24 -13.31
N TYR A 297 6.78 -2.41 -12.87
CA TYR A 297 7.39 -3.40 -13.77
C TYR A 297 6.38 -4.40 -14.35
N PHE A 298 5.17 -4.49 -13.79
CA PHE A 298 4.17 -5.49 -14.22
C PHE A 298 3.78 -5.37 -15.70
N PRO A 299 3.58 -4.16 -16.29
CA PRO A 299 3.29 -4.02 -17.71
C PRO A 299 4.38 -4.63 -18.61
N TYR A 300 5.65 -4.50 -18.22
CA TYR A 300 6.77 -5.07 -18.98
C TYR A 300 6.71 -6.60 -19.01
N VAL A 301 6.28 -7.23 -17.91
CA VAL A 301 6.08 -8.69 -17.84
C VAL A 301 4.81 -9.11 -18.59
N LEU A 302 3.71 -8.36 -18.46
CA LEU A 302 2.46 -8.65 -19.17
C LEU A 302 2.60 -8.52 -20.69
N MET A 303 3.44 -7.60 -21.16
CA MET A 303 3.80 -7.46 -22.58
C MET A 303 4.47 -8.72 -23.14
N LYS A 304 5.21 -9.45 -22.30
CA LYS A 304 5.91 -10.68 -22.65
C LYS A 304 5.74 -11.73 -21.55
N PRO A 305 4.64 -12.50 -21.53
CA PRO A 305 4.33 -13.42 -20.43
C PRO A 305 5.43 -14.45 -20.10
N ALA A 306 6.31 -14.79 -21.05
CA ALA A 306 7.48 -15.62 -20.79
C ALA A 306 8.41 -15.04 -19.71
N LEU A 307 8.42 -13.71 -19.52
CA LEU A 307 9.17 -13.03 -18.46
C LEU A 307 8.69 -13.36 -17.04
N VAL A 308 7.51 -13.97 -16.88
CA VAL A 308 7.08 -14.55 -15.60
C VAL A 308 8.13 -15.55 -15.10
N ALA A 309 8.75 -16.33 -15.99
CA ALA A 309 9.82 -17.25 -15.60
C ALA A 309 11.05 -16.52 -15.05
N ALA A 310 11.39 -15.34 -15.57
CA ALA A 310 12.53 -14.55 -15.11
C ALA A 310 12.33 -14.07 -13.68
N VAL A 311 11.14 -13.54 -13.36
CA VAL A 311 10.83 -13.09 -12.00
C VAL A 311 10.67 -14.25 -11.02
N ILE A 312 10.10 -15.40 -11.45
CA ILE A 312 10.03 -16.61 -10.60
C ILE A 312 11.44 -17.07 -10.23
N LEU A 313 12.33 -17.25 -11.22
CA LEU A 313 13.68 -17.72 -10.95
C LEU A 313 14.48 -16.71 -10.12
N GLY A 314 14.34 -15.41 -10.40
CA GLY A 314 14.91 -14.36 -9.57
C GLY A 314 14.40 -14.43 -8.12
N GLY A 315 13.09 -14.54 -7.93
CA GLY A 315 12.46 -14.67 -6.60
C GLY A 315 12.95 -15.92 -5.85
N MET A 316 13.00 -17.07 -6.53
CA MET A 316 13.53 -18.31 -5.97
C MET A 316 14.96 -18.14 -5.48
N THR A 317 15.82 -17.49 -6.27
CA THR A 317 17.21 -17.21 -5.89
C THR A 317 17.28 -16.31 -4.65
N GLY A 318 16.47 -15.26 -4.59
CA GLY A 318 16.42 -14.38 -3.41
C GLY A 318 15.97 -15.10 -2.14
N VAL A 319 14.89 -15.88 -2.22
CA VAL A 319 14.40 -16.66 -1.09
C VAL A 319 15.43 -17.69 -0.65
N ALA A 320 16.03 -18.43 -1.58
CA ALA A 320 17.08 -19.41 -1.28
C ALA A 320 18.30 -18.76 -0.61
N THR A 321 18.69 -17.56 -1.07
CA THR A 321 19.80 -16.80 -0.45
C THR A 321 19.46 -16.42 0.98
N ASN A 322 18.25 -15.90 1.24
CA ASN A 322 17.85 -15.52 2.60
C ASN A 322 17.78 -16.71 3.55
N VAL A 323 17.29 -17.86 3.09
CA VAL A 323 17.28 -19.10 3.88
C VAL A 323 18.71 -19.57 4.17
N ALA A 324 19.60 -19.56 3.17
CA ALA A 324 20.97 -20.03 3.33
C ALA A 324 21.82 -19.16 4.28
N PHE A 325 21.55 -17.85 4.31
CA PHE A 325 22.25 -16.89 5.18
C PHE A 325 21.51 -16.62 6.50
N ASP A 326 20.36 -17.26 6.73
CA ASP A 326 19.44 -16.92 7.83
C ASP A 326 19.20 -15.41 7.93
N SER A 327 18.99 -14.73 6.80
CA SER A 327 18.86 -13.27 6.77
C SER A 327 17.40 -12.83 6.67
N GLY A 328 17.05 -11.77 7.40
CA GLY A 328 15.68 -11.26 7.44
C GLY A 328 15.55 -9.79 7.84
N LEU A 329 14.30 -9.32 7.86
CA LEU A 329 13.94 -7.97 8.30
C LEU A 329 13.30 -8.02 9.69
N VAL A 330 13.49 -6.97 10.49
CA VAL A 330 12.86 -6.82 11.82
C VAL A 330 11.39 -6.40 11.72
N ALA A 331 10.98 -5.87 10.57
CA ALA A 331 9.63 -5.39 10.29
C ALA A 331 9.35 -5.38 8.77
N PRO A 332 8.08 -5.32 8.32
CA PRO A 332 7.75 -5.20 6.91
C PRO A 332 8.40 -3.95 6.28
N ALA A 333 8.92 -4.11 5.06
CA ALA A 333 9.39 -2.99 4.25
C ALA A 333 8.22 -2.40 3.45
N SER A 334 7.80 -1.18 3.78
CA SER A 334 6.72 -0.48 3.09
C SER A 334 7.04 1.01 2.93
N PRO A 335 7.11 1.54 1.69
CA PRO A 335 7.06 0.83 0.41
C PRO A 335 8.18 -0.23 0.27
N GLY A 336 8.05 -1.19 -0.65
CA GLY A 336 9.04 -2.27 -0.85
C GLY A 336 10.33 -1.80 -1.54
N SER A 337 10.84 -0.62 -1.20
CA SER A 337 12.06 -0.05 -1.79
C SER A 337 13.32 -0.65 -1.18
N ILE A 338 14.44 -0.57 -1.90
CA ILE A 338 15.74 -0.96 -1.34
C ILE A 338 16.07 -0.17 -0.07
N ILE A 339 15.65 1.09 0.02
CA ILE A 339 15.87 1.93 1.19
C ILE A 339 15.11 1.35 2.39
N ALA A 340 13.83 1.05 2.23
CA ALA A 340 13.01 0.47 3.29
C ALA A 340 13.51 -0.94 3.67
N VAL A 341 13.87 -1.76 2.69
CA VAL A 341 14.48 -3.08 2.92
C VAL A 341 15.73 -2.93 3.78
N LEU A 342 16.70 -2.10 3.38
CA LEU A 342 17.94 -1.92 4.12
C LEU A 342 17.75 -1.29 5.50
N LEU A 343 16.78 -0.38 5.67
CA LEU A 343 16.47 0.22 6.98
C LEU A 343 15.88 -0.81 7.95
N GLN A 344 15.11 -1.76 7.45
CA GLN A 344 14.46 -2.79 8.25
C GLN A 344 15.30 -4.07 8.38
N THR A 345 16.45 -4.15 7.73
CA THR A 345 17.35 -5.31 7.83
C THR A 345 17.89 -5.46 9.24
N SER A 346 17.80 -6.68 9.78
CA SER A 346 18.46 -7.01 11.04
C SER A 346 19.98 -6.84 10.90
N ARG A 347 20.66 -6.44 11.99
CA ARG A 347 22.10 -6.09 11.97
C ARG A 347 23.01 -7.21 11.47
N ASP A 348 22.65 -8.45 11.79
CA ASP A 348 23.35 -9.67 11.37
C ASP A 348 23.01 -10.11 9.94
N SER A 349 22.01 -9.48 9.31
CA SER A 349 21.39 -9.96 8.07
C SER A 349 21.79 -9.17 6.82
N TYR A 350 22.58 -8.09 6.95
CA TYR A 350 22.92 -7.21 5.82
C TYR A 350 23.53 -7.93 4.63
N LEU A 351 24.51 -8.80 4.86
CA LEU A 351 25.17 -9.54 3.79
C LEU A 351 24.16 -10.41 3.03
N GLY A 352 23.39 -11.22 3.75
CA GLY A 352 22.39 -12.11 3.15
C GLY A 352 21.29 -11.34 2.40
N VAL A 353 20.78 -10.25 2.98
CA VAL A 353 19.75 -9.42 2.32
C VAL A 353 20.30 -8.76 1.06
N ILE A 354 21.48 -8.14 1.11
CA ILE A 354 22.10 -7.50 -0.07
C ILE A 354 22.37 -8.54 -1.17
N LEU A 355 22.95 -9.69 -0.81
CA LEU A 355 23.17 -10.78 -1.76
C LEU A 355 21.86 -11.28 -2.35
N SER A 356 20.80 -11.42 -1.54
CA SER A 356 19.50 -11.86 -2.03
C SER A 356 18.96 -10.92 -3.11
N VAL A 357 19.07 -9.59 -2.93
CA VAL A 357 18.63 -8.60 -3.91
C VAL A 357 19.49 -8.67 -5.18
N LEU A 358 20.82 -8.70 -5.04
CA LEU A 358 21.75 -8.71 -6.17
C LEU A 358 21.66 -10.00 -6.99
N LEU A 359 21.61 -11.17 -6.34
CA LEU A 359 21.50 -12.45 -7.01
C LEU A 359 20.13 -12.62 -7.68
N SER A 360 19.05 -12.20 -7.02
CA SER A 360 17.70 -12.18 -7.65
C SER A 360 17.69 -11.31 -8.90
N MET A 361 18.32 -10.13 -8.82
CA MET A 361 18.44 -9.20 -9.94
C MET A 361 19.26 -9.78 -11.07
N ALA A 362 20.41 -10.40 -10.78
CA ALA A 362 21.28 -11.00 -11.77
C ALA A 362 20.61 -12.16 -12.51
N VAL A 363 19.95 -13.07 -11.78
CA VAL A 363 19.22 -14.21 -12.38
C VAL A 363 18.05 -13.73 -13.23
N SER A 364 17.22 -12.83 -12.68
CA SER A 364 16.10 -12.26 -13.43
C SER A 364 16.57 -11.52 -14.69
N PHE A 365 17.64 -10.72 -14.58
CA PHE A 365 18.25 -10.03 -15.70
C PHE A 365 18.76 -10.99 -16.78
N ALA A 366 19.48 -12.05 -16.40
CA ALA A 366 20.02 -13.02 -17.34
C ALA A 366 18.91 -13.74 -18.13
N VAL A 367 17.88 -14.23 -17.43
CA VAL A 367 16.74 -14.92 -18.04
C VAL A 367 15.91 -13.96 -18.89
N ALA A 368 15.61 -12.76 -18.40
CA ALA A 368 14.89 -11.75 -19.15
C ALA A 368 15.65 -11.31 -20.41
N SER A 369 16.97 -11.13 -20.31
CA SER A 369 17.82 -10.78 -21.46
C SER A 369 17.79 -11.85 -22.54
N PHE A 370 17.83 -13.13 -22.15
CA PHE A 370 17.70 -14.24 -23.10
C PHE A 370 16.35 -14.21 -23.81
N ILE A 371 15.25 -14.04 -23.06
CA ILE A 371 13.88 -13.99 -23.62
C ILE A 371 13.70 -12.80 -24.56
N ILE A 372 14.10 -11.60 -24.14
CA ILE A 372 13.95 -10.36 -24.91
C ILE A 372 14.79 -10.41 -26.19
N ARG A 373 16.04 -10.89 -26.10
CA ARG A 373 16.89 -11.03 -27.29
C ARG A 373 16.35 -12.08 -28.27
N GLY A 374 15.81 -13.18 -27.75
CA GLY A 374 15.22 -14.25 -28.57
C GLY A 374 13.98 -13.79 -29.35
N SER A 375 13.21 -12.83 -28.83
CA SER A 375 12.03 -12.29 -29.50
C SER A 375 12.27 -11.01 -30.31
N ARG A 376 13.48 -10.43 -30.26
CA ARG A 376 13.77 -9.07 -30.77
C ARG A 376 13.32 -8.82 -32.21
N LYS A 377 13.52 -9.78 -33.12
CA LYS A 377 13.10 -9.65 -34.51
C LYS A 377 11.58 -9.48 -34.63
N ARG A 378 10.82 -10.32 -33.94
CA ARG A 378 9.34 -10.26 -33.90
C ARG A 378 8.84 -8.99 -33.23
N ASP A 379 9.59 -8.44 -32.29
CA ASP A 379 9.22 -7.19 -31.61
C ASP A 379 9.40 -5.98 -32.52
N LEU A 380 10.46 -5.95 -33.32
CA LEU A 380 10.66 -4.92 -34.34
C LEU A 380 9.60 -5.00 -35.43
N GLU A 381 9.28 -6.20 -35.92
CA GLU A 381 8.21 -6.41 -36.90
C GLU A 381 6.84 -5.99 -36.35
N ALA A 382 6.54 -6.28 -35.08
CA ALA A 382 5.30 -5.84 -34.44
C ALA A 382 5.22 -4.32 -34.28
N MET A 383 6.35 -3.66 -33.96
CA MET A 383 6.41 -2.20 -33.90
C MET A 383 6.22 -1.56 -35.29
N GLU A 384 6.81 -2.12 -36.34
CA GLU A 384 6.60 -1.67 -37.72
C GLU A 384 5.14 -1.85 -38.16
N ALA A 385 4.46 -2.87 -37.64
CA ALA A 385 3.03 -3.09 -37.82
C ALA A 385 2.13 -2.20 -36.93
N GLY A 386 2.71 -1.32 -36.10
CA GLY A 386 1.97 -0.41 -35.22
C GLY A 386 1.39 -1.05 -33.95
N ASP A 387 1.82 -2.25 -33.57
CA ASP A 387 1.35 -2.96 -32.38
C ASP A 387 2.03 -2.42 -31.10
N ASP A 388 1.33 -1.56 -30.36
CA ASP A 388 1.81 -1.04 -29.07
C ASP A 388 1.48 -2.00 -27.92
N LYS A 389 2.27 -3.07 -27.84
CA LYS A 389 2.12 -4.10 -26.80
C LYS A 389 2.32 -3.56 -25.38
N LEU A 390 3.08 -2.47 -25.21
CA LEU A 390 3.29 -1.87 -23.90
C LEU A 390 2.04 -1.11 -23.46
N ALA A 391 1.44 -0.30 -24.34
CA ALA A 391 0.17 0.35 -24.06
C ALA A 391 -0.95 -0.67 -23.77
N ALA A 392 -1.03 -1.75 -24.57
CA ALA A 392 -1.97 -2.85 -24.32
C ALA A 392 -1.72 -3.52 -22.95
N ALA A 393 -0.46 -3.72 -22.58
CA ALA A 393 -0.09 -4.27 -21.27
C ALA A 393 -0.41 -3.30 -20.12
N VAL A 394 -0.23 -2.00 -20.29
CA VAL A 394 -0.62 -0.97 -19.32
C VAL A 394 -2.14 -0.98 -19.13
N ALA A 395 -2.92 -1.09 -20.21
CA ALA A 395 -4.38 -1.22 -20.16
C ALA A 395 -4.81 -2.51 -19.44
N ALA A 396 -4.15 -3.64 -19.75
CA ALA A 396 -4.36 -4.90 -19.04
C ALA A 396 -4.03 -4.75 -17.54
N ASN A 397 -2.94 -4.04 -17.21
CA ASN A 397 -2.53 -3.76 -15.83
C ASN A 397 -3.60 -2.96 -15.07
N ALA A 398 -4.17 -1.93 -15.69
CA ALA A 398 -5.27 -1.15 -15.12
C ALA A 398 -6.53 -2.02 -14.90
N SER A 399 -6.90 -2.85 -15.89
CA SER A 399 -8.05 -3.75 -15.78
C SER A 399 -7.88 -4.78 -14.64
N ASN A 400 -6.65 -5.27 -14.43
CA ASN A 400 -6.34 -6.25 -13.39
C ASN A 400 -6.39 -5.66 -11.98
N LYS A 401 -6.14 -4.36 -11.82
CA LYS A 401 -6.15 -3.66 -10.52
C LYS A 401 -7.56 -3.28 -10.07
N GLY A 402 -8.54 -3.24 -10.98
CA GLY A 402 -9.94 -2.93 -10.68
C GLY A 402 -10.24 -1.45 -10.34
N LYS A 403 -9.22 -0.58 -10.46
CA LYS A 403 -9.24 0.90 -10.38
C LYS A 403 -8.06 1.43 -11.22
N ASP A 404 -8.11 2.69 -11.66
CA ASP A 404 -7.04 3.29 -12.46
C ASP A 404 -5.69 3.21 -11.76
N SER A 405 -4.68 2.74 -12.50
CA SER A 405 -3.35 2.49 -11.98
C SER A 405 -2.49 3.73 -12.18
N SER A 406 -2.06 4.37 -11.08
CA SER A 406 -1.05 5.45 -11.08
C SER A 406 0.21 5.11 -11.88
N VAL A 407 0.49 3.82 -12.05
CA VAL A 407 1.56 3.25 -12.89
C VAL A 407 1.45 3.69 -14.35
N GLY A 408 0.25 3.70 -14.94
CA GLY A 408 0.06 4.08 -16.35
C GLY A 408 0.47 5.53 -16.64
N SER A 409 0.10 6.44 -15.74
CA SER A 409 0.51 7.85 -15.81
C SER A 409 2.02 8.05 -15.65
N LEU A 410 2.69 7.23 -14.81
CA LEU A 410 4.14 7.27 -14.60
C LEU A 410 4.94 6.72 -15.80
N LEU A 411 4.42 5.68 -16.47
CA LEU A 411 5.01 5.10 -17.68
C LEU A 411 4.87 6.03 -18.90
N ASN A 412 3.73 6.71 -19.05
CA ASN A 412 3.53 7.67 -20.14
C ASN A 412 4.38 8.95 -19.97
N GLN A 413 4.66 9.37 -18.72
CA GLN A 413 5.59 10.49 -18.44
C GLN A 413 7.06 10.18 -18.76
N SER A 414 7.44 8.90 -18.85
CA SER A 414 8.82 8.49 -19.11
C SER A 414 9.13 8.22 -20.59
N GLY A 415 8.21 8.54 -21.51
CA GLY A 415 8.33 8.18 -22.93
C GLY A 415 7.92 9.22 -23.98
N ALA A 416 7.45 10.43 -23.65
CA ALA A 416 7.01 11.41 -24.66
C ALA A 416 7.50 12.86 -24.38
N PRO A 417 7.90 13.62 -25.43
CA PRO A 417 7.96 15.08 -25.36
C PRO A 417 6.53 15.64 -25.30
N ALA A 418 6.36 16.77 -24.59
CA ALA A 418 5.08 17.47 -24.47
C ALA A 418 4.51 17.84 -25.85
N GLN A 419 3.23 17.54 -26.07
CA GLN A 419 2.45 18.09 -27.18
C GLN A 419 1.16 18.72 -26.66
N ASP A 420 1.01 19.99 -27.00
CA ASP A 420 -0.09 20.88 -26.68
C ASP A 420 -1.37 20.48 -27.43
N GLY A 421 -2.50 20.60 -26.73
CA GLY A 421 -3.83 20.38 -27.28
C GLY A 421 -4.88 21.11 -26.45
N ALA A 422 -4.95 22.43 -26.65
CA ALA A 422 -5.89 23.32 -25.97
C ALA A 422 -7.33 23.17 -26.51
N SER A 423 -8.29 23.18 -25.59
CA SER A 423 -9.63 23.70 -25.86
C SER A 423 -10.15 24.34 -24.57
N ALA A 424 -10.01 25.66 -24.46
CA ALA A 424 -10.55 26.47 -23.39
C ALA A 424 -11.71 27.31 -23.94
N THR A 425 -12.88 27.13 -23.37
CA THR A 425 -14.03 28.03 -23.57
C THR A 425 -14.00 29.08 -22.46
N ALA A 426 -14.00 30.35 -22.84
CA ALA A 426 -13.90 31.49 -21.94
C ALA A 426 -15.24 31.82 -21.27
N THR A 427 -15.23 32.03 -19.95
CA THR A 427 -16.17 32.91 -19.24
C THR A 427 -15.39 33.72 -18.21
N ALA A 428 -15.63 35.03 -18.21
CA ALA A 428 -14.84 36.06 -17.55
C ALA A 428 -15.17 36.19 -16.06
N THR A 429 -14.37 35.56 -15.21
CA THR A 429 -14.32 35.84 -13.76
C THR A 429 -12.86 35.89 -13.34
N GLN A 430 -12.46 36.93 -12.62
CA GLN A 430 -11.07 37.11 -12.19
C GLN A 430 -10.72 36.00 -11.19
N VAL A 431 -9.75 35.15 -11.54
CA VAL A 431 -9.36 34.00 -10.70
C VAL A 431 -8.62 34.50 -9.45
N ARG A 432 -9.19 34.22 -8.27
CA ARG A 432 -8.58 34.50 -6.96
C ARG A 432 -8.53 33.26 -6.07
N ASN A 433 -9.50 32.36 -6.20
CA ASN A 433 -9.59 31.12 -5.42
C ASN A 433 -9.43 29.90 -6.32
N ILE A 434 -8.28 29.22 -6.19
CA ILE A 434 -7.93 28.00 -6.91
C ILE A 434 -7.99 26.80 -5.96
N VAL A 435 -8.72 25.75 -6.34
CA VAL A 435 -8.82 24.51 -5.55
C VAL A 435 -8.36 23.30 -6.35
N PHE A 436 -7.43 22.54 -5.77
CA PHE A 436 -7.09 21.20 -6.23
C PHE A 436 -8.08 20.20 -5.64
N ALA A 437 -8.89 19.58 -6.49
CA ALA A 437 -9.89 18.61 -6.05
C ALA A 437 -9.52 17.18 -6.46
N CYS A 438 -9.59 16.26 -5.50
CA CYS A 438 -9.48 14.82 -5.72
C CYS A 438 -10.55 14.09 -4.91
N ASP A 439 -10.73 12.78 -5.11
CA ASP A 439 -11.83 12.02 -4.48
C ASP A 439 -11.78 12.08 -2.94
N ALA A 440 -10.60 12.01 -2.34
CA ALA A 440 -10.40 12.03 -0.88
C ALA A 440 -9.95 13.38 -0.31
N GLY A 441 -9.59 14.36 -1.15
CA GLY A 441 -9.07 15.67 -0.72
C GLY A 441 -7.67 15.64 -0.09
N MET A 442 -6.95 14.52 -0.14
CA MET A 442 -5.63 14.35 0.48
C MET A 442 -4.67 13.66 -0.49
N GLY A 443 -3.36 13.91 -0.37
CA GLY A 443 -2.32 13.27 -1.19
C GLY A 443 -1.79 14.13 -2.34
N SER A 444 -1.86 13.64 -3.57
CA SER A 444 -1.27 14.27 -4.77
C SER A 444 -1.83 15.67 -5.05
N SER A 445 -3.11 15.92 -4.75
CA SER A 445 -3.75 17.24 -4.84
C SER A 445 -3.13 18.26 -3.88
N ALA A 446 -2.72 17.84 -2.68
CA ALA A 446 -2.07 18.71 -1.70
C ALA A 446 -0.65 19.12 -2.13
N MET A 447 0.06 18.20 -2.78
CA MET A 447 1.37 18.50 -3.35
C MET A 447 1.25 19.40 -4.60
N GLY A 448 0.30 19.15 -5.50
CA GLY A 448 0.02 20.03 -6.64
C GLY A 448 -0.36 21.45 -6.21
N ALA A 449 -1.22 21.58 -5.19
CA ALA A 449 -1.55 22.87 -4.59
C ALA A 449 -0.30 23.59 -4.06
N SER A 450 0.63 22.88 -3.44
CA SER A 450 1.88 23.45 -2.95
C SER A 450 2.81 23.91 -4.08
N VAL A 451 2.89 23.15 -5.17
CA VAL A 451 3.68 23.52 -6.37
C VAL A 451 3.12 24.77 -7.03
N LEU A 452 1.80 24.82 -7.30
CA LEU A 452 1.18 25.98 -7.94
C LEU A 452 1.24 27.22 -7.04
N ARG A 453 1.02 27.07 -5.73
CA ARG A 453 1.18 28.16 -4.75
C ARG A 453 2.58 28.79 -4.81
N ASN A 454 3.62 27.96 -4.89
CA ASN A 454 5.00 28.45 -5.02
C ASN A 454 5.24 29.15 -6.36
N LYS A 455 4.63 28.67 -7.46
CA LYS A 455 4.69 29.34 -8.77
C LYS A 455 3.98 30.70 -8.76
N MET A 456 2.77 30.78 -8.19
CA MET A 456 2.01 32.03 -8.03
C MET A 456 2.77 33.07 -7.19
N LYS A 457 3.37 32.63 -6.07
CA LYS A 457 4.22 33.50 -5.24
C LYS A 457 5.43 34.03 -6.01
N LYS A 458 6.12 33.19 -6.78
CA LYS A 458 7.25 33.60 -7.63
C LYS A 458 6.85 34.59 -8.73
N ALA A 459 5.64 34.45 -9.27
CA ALA A 459 5.07 35.37 -10.25
C ALA A 459 4.49 36.67 -9.64
N GLY A 460 4.50 36.79 -8.30
CA GLY A 460 4.06 38.00 -7.61
C GLY A 460 2.54 38.14 -7.46
N PHE A 461 1.82 37.01 -7.39
CA PHE A 461 0.37 36.91 -7.11
C PHE A 461 0.16 36.27 -5.72
N GLU A 462 0.42 37.02 -4.66
CA GLU A 462 0.27 36.53 -3.28
C GLU A 462 -1.18 36.60 -2.76
N ASP A 463 -2.04 37.34 -3.45
CA ASP A 463 -3.46 37.52 -3.18
C ASP A 463 -4.33 36.38 -3.75
N VAL A 464 -3.76 35.47 -4.54
CA VAL A 464 -4.44 34.29 -5.09
C VAL A 464 -4.31 33.11 -4.11
N SER A 465 -5.45 32.65 -3.60
CA SER A 465 -5.55 31.50 -2.70
C SER A 465 -5.47 30.19 -3.49
N VAL A 466 -4.55 29.30 -3.11
CA VAL A 466 -4.43 27.95 -3.69
C VAL A 466 -4.59 26.91 -2.60
N THR A 467 -5.68 26.14 -2.61
CA THR A 467 -5.98 25.13 -1.58
C THR A 467 -6.26 23.75 -2.20
N ASN A 468 -6.47 22.74 -1.35
CA ASN A 468 -6.96 21.43 -1.79
C ASN A 468 -8.22 21.07 -1.00
N LYS A 469 -9.15 20.35 -1.64
CA LYS A 469 -10.38 19.84 -1.01
C LYS A 469 -10.76 18.50 -1.63
N ALA A 470 -11.59 17.73 -0.94
CA ALA A 470 -12.26 16.58 -1.55
C ALA A 470 -13.34 17.08 -2.52
N ILE A 471 -13.60 16.38 -3.63
CA ILE A 471 -14.68 16.74 -4.57
C ILE A 471 -16.04 16.84 -3.86
N ALA A 472 -16.27 15.98 -2.85
CA ALA A 472 -17.48 16.00 -2.05
C ALA A 472 -17.64 17.27 -1.17
N ALA A 473 -16.55 18.01 -0.95
CA ALA A 473 -16.49 19.23 -0.15
C ALA A 473 -16.23 20.49 -1.00
N LEU A 474 -16.43 20.41 -2.33
CA LEU A 474 -16.43 21.57 -3.21
C LEU A 474 -17.71 22.39 -3.02
N GLU A 475 -17.55 23.70 -2.95
CA GLU A 475 -18.61 24.71 -2.84
C GLU A 475 -18.48 25.68 -4.02
N ASP A 476 -19.55 26.41 -4.36
CA ASP A 476 -19.60 27.33 -5.52
C ASP A 476 -18.81 28.65 -5.31
N ASP A 477 -17.96 28.72 -4.29
CA ASP A 477 -17.09 29.88 -3.97
C ASP A 477 -15.71 29.83 -4.64
N VAL A 478 -15.51 28.84 -5.53
CA VAL A 478 -14.24 28.55 -6.21
C VAL A 478 -14.24 29.09 -7.63
N ASP A 479 -13.21 29.86 -7.99
CA ASP A 479 -13.08 30.42 -9.34
C ASP A 479 -12.47 29.43 -10.33
N LEU A 480 -11.51 28.61 -9.88
CA LEU A 480 -10.83 27.62 -10.72
C LEU A 480 -10.57 26.32 -9.96
N VAL A 481 -11.01 25.20 -10.54
CA VAL A 481 -10.83 23.86 -10.00
C VAL A 481 -9.85 23.08 -10.88
N ILE A 482 -8.79 22.55 -10.26
CA ILE A 482 -7.82 21.66 -10.91
C ILE A 482 -8.09 20.23 -10.45
N THR A 483 -8.37 19.35 -11.42
CA THR A 483 -8.65 17.93 -11.16
C THR A 483 -7.87 17.04 -12.12
N GLN A 484 -7.80 15.74 -11.81
CA GLN A 484 -7.44 14.76 -12.83
C GLN A 484 -8.54 14.69 -13.89
N ALA A 485 -8.18 14.40 -15.15
CA ALA A 485 -9.12 14.38 -16.28
C ALA A 485 -10.38 13.52 -16.03
N GLU A 486 -10.21 12.38 -15.36
CA GLU A 486 -11.30 11.47 -14.99
C GLU A 486 -12.26 12.02 -13.92
N LEU A 487 -11.78 12.98 -13.12
CA LEU A 487 -12.53 13.62 -12.03
C LEU A 487 -13.16 14.96 -12.44
N THR A 488 -12.77 15.50 -13.59
CA THR A 488 -13.23 16.81 -14.06
C THR A 488 -14.74 16.88 -14.24
N GLU A 489 -15.36 15.86 -14.84
CA GLU A 489 -16.83 15.85 -15.00
C GLU A 489 -17.57 15.82 -13.66
N ARG A 490 -17.04 15.08 -12.69
CA ARG A 490 -17.63 15.01 -11.35
C ARG A 490 -17.47 16.33 -10.58
N ALA A 491 -16.36 17.03 -10.77
CA ALA A 491 -16.16 18.38 -10.23
C ALA A 491 -17.07 19.41 -10.92
N ARG A 492 -17.25 19.33 -12.24
CA ARG A 492 -18.19 20.19 -13.00
C ARG A 492 -19.63 20.07 -12.51
N GLN A 493 -20.07 18.87 -12.14
CA GLN A 493 -21.39 18.66 -11.55
C GLN A 493 -21.57 19.33 -10.18
N ARG A 494 -20.47 19.56 -9.44
CA ARG A 494 -20.50 20.20 -8.11
C ARG A 494 -20.37 21.70 -8.19
N THR A 495 -19.48 22.20 -9.04
CA THR A 495 -19.19 23.63 -9.19
C THR A 495 -19.23 24.03 -10.67
N PRO A 496 -20.42 24.13 -11.29
CA PRO A 496 -20.55 24.37 -12.72
C PRO A 496 -20.07 25.78 -13.13
N GLY A 497 -20.06 26.74 -12.20
CA GLY A 497 -19.61 28.12 -12.45
C GLY A 497 -18.09 28.33 -12.42
N ALA A 498 -17.32 27.35 -11.92
CA ALA A 498 -15.87 27.44 -11.83
C ALA A 498 -15.19 27.11 -13.17
N ILE A 499 -14.01 27.65 -13.42
CA ILE A 499 -13.13 27.24 -14.52
C ILE A 499 -12.54 25.87 -14.16
N HIS A 500 -12.68 24.88 -15.05
CA HIS A 500 -12.17 23.53 -14.80
C HIS A 500 -10.93 23.23 -15.63
N VAL A 501 -9.81 22.94 -14.96
CA VAL A 501 -8.56 22.55 -15.61
C VAL A 501 -8.25 21.10 -15.28
N SER A 502 -8.18 20.27 -16.32
CA SER A 502 -7.81 18.86 -16.22
C SER A 502 -6.30 18.69 -16.37
N VAL A 503 -5.68 17.99 -15.43
CA VAL A 503 -4.26 17.61 -15.47
C VAL A 503 -4.09 16.09 -15.41
N ASP A 504 -3.07 15.54 -16.06
CA ASP A 504 -2.81 14.09 -16.00
C ASP A 504 -2.16 13.66 -14.69
N ASN A 505 -1.42 14.58 -14.05
CA ASN A 505 -0.73 14.37 -12.78
C ASN A 505 -0.61 15.69 -12.02
N PHE A 506 -0.83 15.65 -10.71
CA PHE A 506 -0.75 16.82 -9.85
C PHE A 506 0.69 17.27 -9.53
N MET A 507 1.70 16.44 -9.74
CA MET A 507 3.07 16.79 -9.36
C MET A 507 3.80 17.64 -10.38
N ASN A 508 3.52 17.42 -11.66
CA ASN A 508 4.21 18.11 -12.75
C ASN A 508 3.28 18.18 -13.96
N SER A 509 2.68 19.35 -14.18
CA SER A 509 1.82 19.60 -15.33
C SER A 509 2.22 20.92 -15.98
N PRO A 510 2.47 20.96 -17.30
CA PRO A 510 2.73 22.22 -18.02
C PRO A 510 1.54 23.18 -17.90
N LYS A 511 0.34 22.66 -17.63
CA LYS A 511 -0.87 23.46 -17.37
C LYS A 511 -0.77 24.38 -16.17
N TYR A 512 0.18 24.15 -15.25
CA TYR A 512 0.41 25.09 -14.16
C TYR A 512 0.97 26.41 -14.63
N ASP A 513 1.83 26.37 -15.65
CA ASP A 513 2.36 27.59 -16.25
C ASP A 513 1.25 28.30 -17.04
N GLU A 514 0.37 27.54 -17.73
CA GLU A 514 -0.84 28.11 -18.38
C GLU A 514 -1.78 28.79 -17.37
N VAL A 515 -2.02 28.17 -16.21
CA VAL A 515 -2.86 28.77 -15.15
C VAL A 515 -2.21 30.03 -14.58
N VAL A 516 -0.88 30.05 -14.40
CA VAL A 516 -0.16 31.26 -13.97
C VAL A 516 -0.26 32.36 -15.03
N SER A 517 -0.10 32.03 -16.32
CA SER A 517 -0.28 32.99 -17.43
C SER A 517 -1.72 33.52 -17.51
N LEU A 518 -2.73 32.65 -17.35
CA LEU A 518 -4.13 33.05 -17.31
C LEU A 518 -4.39 34.06 -16.18
N VAL A 519 -3.85 33.80 -14.98
CA VAL A 519 -3.95 34.73 -13.85
C VAL A 519 -3.19 36.03 -14.16
N ALA A 520 -2.01 35.97 -14.78
CA ALA A 520 -1.25 37.16 -15.14
C ALA A 520 -2.00 38.06 -16.14
N GLU A 521 -2.57 37.48 -17.19
CA GLU A 521 -3.39 38.20 -18.17
C GLU A 521 -4.61 38.87 -17.53
N GLN A 522 -5.28 38.19 -16.60
CA GLN A 522 -6.45 38.74 -15.89
C GLN A 522 -6.11 39.83 -14.87
N HIS A 523 -4.89 39.81 -14.33
CA HIS A 523 -4.39 40.78 -13.35
C HIS A 523 -3.49 41.87 -13.99
N GLY A 524 -3.37 41.89 -15.32
CA GLY A 524 -2.71 42.95 -16.08
C GLY A 524 -1.18 42.98 -15.96
N LYS A 525 -0.54 41.82 -15.80
CA LYS A 525 0.92 41.68 -15.69
C LYS A 525 1.53 40.86 -16.82
#